data_AF-A0A484GGI9-F1
#
_entry.id   AF-A0A484GGI9-F1
#
_cell.length_a   1.000
_cell.length_b   1.000
_cell.length_c   1.000
_cell.angle_alpha   90.00
_cell.angle_beta   90.00
_cell.angle_gamma   90.00
#
_symmetry.space_group_name_H-M   'P 1'
#
loop_
_entity.id
_entity.type
_entity.pdbx_description
1 polymer ?
#
loop_
_entity_poly.entity_id
_entity_poly.type
_entity_poly.pdbx_seq_one_letter_code
_entity_poly.pdbx_strand_id
1 'polypeptide(L)'
;MSDVSGQPSLFYHLGVRESFDTANNVILYHDTDADAALSLKASSGNYYFILYIMTPCADYFCCESDAQRRASEYMQPNWDTILGPLCVPLVDRFTSLLKDIHVASCAYYKETLLNDIRRAREKYRGDALAKELARIKLRTDNTEVLTSDIVINLLLSYREIQDYDAMVKLVETLEMLPTCDLADQHNIKFHYAFALN
;
A
#
# COMPACT_ATOMS: atom_id res chain seq x y z
N MET A 1 23.42 -24.81 14.85
CA MET A 1 22.25 -25.67 14.62
C MET A 1 21.37 -24.91 13.66
N SER A 2 21.41 -25.24 12.38
CA SER A 2 20.74 -24.51 11.32
C SER A 2 19.22 -24.71 11.40
N ASP A 3 18.46 -23.62 11.39
CA ASP A 3 16.98 -23.53 11.45
C ASP A 3 16.28 -24.11 10.20
N VAL A 4 16.78 -25.21 9.66
CA VAL A 4 16.23 -25.89 8.46
C VAL A 4 14.83 -26.45 8.73
N SER A 5 14.45 -26.65 10.00
CA SER A 5 13.14 -27.20 10.38
C SER A 5 11.98 -26.21 10.25
N GLY A 6 12.23 -24.89 10.24
CA GLY A 6 11.18 -23.86 10.19
C GLY A 6 10.74 -23.45 8.78
N GLN A 7 11.60 -23.63 7.77
CA GLN A 7 11.35 -23.18 6.40
C GLN A 7 10.07 -23.79 5.78
N PRO A 8 9.77 -25.10 5.92
CA PRO A 8 8.56 -25.67 5.33
C PRO A 8 7.26 -25.11 5.93
N SER A 9 7.26 -24.81 7.24
CA SER A 9 6.09 -24.23 7.92
C SER A 9 5.86 -22.77 7.49
N LEU A 10 6.92 -21.99 7.34
CA LEU A 10 6.85 -20.61 6.85
C LEU A 10 6.18 -20.54 5.47
N PHE A 11 6.67 -21.34 4.51
CA PHE A 11 6.12 -21.33 3.15
C PHE A 11 4.71 -21.89 3.06
N TYR A 12 4.34 -22.84 3.93
CA TYR A 12 2.95 -23.28 4.05
C TYR A 12 2.03 -22.13 4.45
N HIS A 13 2.39 -21.36 5.50
CA HIS A 13 1.58 -20.23 5.93
C HIS A 13 1.54 -19.09 4.90
N LEU A 14 2.63 -18.84 4.19
CA LEU A 14 2.67 -17.86 3.10
C LEU A 14 1.76 -18.29 1.94
N GLY A 15 1.77 -19.57 1.55
CA GLY A 15 0.87 -20.09 0.51
C GLY A 15 -0.61 -20.04 0.93
N VAL A 16 -0.93 -20.27 2.21
CA VAL A 16 -2.28 -20.06 2.73
C VAL A 16 -2.69 -18.59 2.64
N ARG A 17 -1.79 -17.65 2.92
CA ARG A 17 -2.09 -16.22 2.80
C ARG A 17 -2.32 -15.78 1.35
N GLU A 18 -1.55 -16.31 0.41
CA GLU A 18 -1.75 -16.06 -1.01
C GLU A 18 -3.10 -16.55 -1.51
N SER A 19 -3.62 -17.67 -0.98
CA SER A 19 -4.94 -18.18 -1.38
C SER A 19 -6.11 -17.30 -0.92
N PHE A 20 -5.88 -16.37 0.02
CA PHE A 20 -6.82 -15.33 0.45
C PHE A 20 -6.52 -13.95 -0.15
N ASP A 21 -5.77 -13.87 -1.26
CA ASP A 21 -5.35 -12.62 -1.92
C ASP A 21 -4.52 -11.67 -1.01
N THR A 22 -3.93 -12.20 0.06
CA THR A 22 -3.03 -11.42 0.93
C THR A 22 -1.57 -11.54 0.45
N ALA A 23 -1.26 -10.79 -0.62
CA ALA A 23 0.04 -10.87 -1.31
C ALA A 23 1.19 -10.10 -0.62
N ASN A 24 0.88 -9.10 0.21
CA ASN A 24 1.89 -8.28 0.87
C ASN A 24 2.43 -8.96 2.14
N ASN A 25 3.40 -9.87 1.96
CA ASN A 25 4.06 -10.55 3.07
C ASN A 25 5.48 -9.99 3.27
N VAL A 26 5.80 -9.69 4.52
CA VAL A 26 7.15 -9.23 4.92
C VAL A 26 7.79 -10.28 5.82
N ILE A 27 8.96 -10.75 5.43
CA ILE A 27 9.79 -11.70 6.18
C ILE A 27 10.93 -10.91 6.83
N LEU A 28 10.94 -10.87 8.16
CA LEU A 28 12.06 -10.35 8.94
C LEU A 28 12.93 -11.53 9.36
N TYR A 29 14.20 -11.54 8.95
CA TYR A 29 15.13 -12.62 9.28
C TYR A 29 16.34 -12.08 10.05
N HIS A 30 16.60 -12.68 11.21
CA HIS A 30 17.79 -12.37 11.99
C HIS A 30 19.00 -13.06 11.37
N ASP A 31 20.02 -12.29 11.04
CA ASP A 31 21.18 -12.78 10.33
C ASP A 31 22.18 -13.50 11.25
N THR A 32 21.93 -14.80 11.50
CA THR A 32 22.81 -15.65 12.32
C THR A 32 23.78 -16.50 11.48
N ASP A 33 23.41 -16.82 10.24
CA ASP A 33 24.16 -17.68 9.32
C ASP A 33 23.96 -17.20 7.89
N ALA A 34 25.08 -16.98 7.17
CA ALA A 34 25.07 -16.35 5.86
C ALA A 34 24.46 -17.22 4.79
N ASP A 35 24.82 -18.49 4.82
CA ASP A 35 24.38 -19.44 3.80
C ASP A 35 22.89 -19.74 3.98
N ALA A 36 22.41 -19.82 5.24
CA ALA A 36 21.00 -19.96 5.55
C ALA A 36 20.18 -18.72 5.16
N ALA A 37 20.67 -17.51 5.45
CA ALA A 37 20.01 -16.25 5.09
C ALA A 37 19.87 -16.10 3.57
N LEU A 38 20.94 -16.39 2.82
CA LEU A 38 20.94 -16.32 1.35
C LEU A 38 20.03 -17.39 0.75
N SER A 39 20.08 -18.63 1.27
CA SER A 39 19.20 -19.70 0.82
C SER A 39 17.73 -19.34 1.03
N LEU A 40 17.37 -18.80 2.21
CA LEU A 40 16.00 -18.39 2.50
C LEU A 40 15.55 -17.21 1.63
N LYS A 41 16.43 -16.23 1.40
CA LYS A 41 16.17 -15.09 0.50
C LYS A 41 15.98 -15.51 -0.96
N ALA A 42 16.71 -16.54 -1.41
CA ALA A 42 16.52 -17.09 -2.76
C ALA A 42 15.17 -17.84 -2.87
N SER A 43 14.74 -18.51 -1.79
CA SER A 43 13.46 -19.21 -1.74
C SER A 43 12.25 -18.30 -1.46
N SER A 44 12.46 -17.06 -0.99
CA SER A 44 11.37 -16.14 -0.63
C SER A 44 10.64 -15.54 -1.84
N GLY A 45 11.06 -15.81 -3.07
CA GLY A 45 10.35 -15.38 -4.28
C GLY A 45 10.04 -13.87 -4.29
N ASN A 46 8.76 -13.52 -4.38
CA ASN A 46 8.28 -12.12 -4.44
C ASN A 46 7.97 -11.50 -3.08
N TYR A 47 8.19 -12.20 -1.96
CA TYR A 47 7.95 -11.63 -0.63
C TYR A 47 8.99 -10.56 -0.30
N TYR A 48 8.59 -9.55 0.46
CA TYR A 48 9.52 -8.57 0.97
C TYR A 48 10.41 -9.21 2.04
N PHE A 49 11.71 -9.25 1.80
CA PHE A 49 12.66 -9.88 2.70
C PHE A 49 13.59 -8.83 3.31
N ILE A 50 13.56 -8.69 4.63
CA ILE A 50 14.44 -7.79 5.37
C ILE A 50 15.34 -8.62 6.28
N LEU A 51 16.63 -8.57 5.97
CA LEU A 51 17.69 -9.14 6.80
C LEU A 51 18.10 -8.12 7.85
N TYR A 52 18.24 -8.53 9.11
CA TYR A 52 18.69 -7.65 10.19
C TYR A 52 19.70 -8.30 11.12
N ILE A 53 20.61 -7.48 11.64
CA ILE A 53 21.56 -7.83 12.69
C ILE A 53 21.17 -7.15 14.00
N MET A 54 21.60 -7.74 15.11
CA MET A 54 21.41 -7.20 16.45
C MET A 54 22.77 -6.78 17.01
N THR A 55 22.86 -5.54 17.50
CA THR A 55 24.07 -5.06 18.17
C THR A 55 24.11 -5.54 19.62
N PRO A 56 25.28 -5.54 20.29
CA PRO A 56 25.37 -5.82 21.72
C PRO A 56 24.54 -4.87 22.59
N CYS A 57 24.25 -3.67 22.09
CA CYS A 57 23.40 -2.67 22.76
C CYS A 57 21.89 -2.91 22.56
N ALA A 58 21.51 -4.01 21.89
CA ALA A 58 20.14 -4.36 21.52
C ALA A 58 19.50 -3.44 20.47
N ASP A 59 20.31 -2.82 19.61
CA ASP A 59 19.83 -2.08 18.45
C ASP A 59 19.73 -3.02 17.22
N TYR A 60 18.78 -2.72 16.33
CA TYR A 60 18.50 -3.53 15.14
C TYR A 60 18.79 -2.76 13.85
N PHE A 61 19.65 -3.32 13.01
CA PHE A 61 20.07 -2.67 11.75
C PHE A 61 19.97 -3.61 10.55
N CYS A 62 19.69 -3.04 9.39
CA CYS A 62 19.71 -3.72 8.10
C CYS A 62 21.07 -3.54 7.42
N CYS A 63 21.63 -4.64 6.91
CA CYS A 63 22.84 -4.66 6.07
C CYS A 63 22.47 -5.19 4.68
N GLU A 64 22.74 -4.43 3.62
CA GLU A 64 22.41 -4.88 2.25
C GLU A 64 23.58 -5.57 1.53
N SER A 65 24.81 -5.45 2.04
CA SER A 65 26.03 -5.94 1.38
C SER A 65 26.77 -6.99 2.21
N ASP A 66 27.24 -8.06 1.56
CA ASP A 66 28.14 -9.07 2.14
C ASP A 66 29.45 -8.44 2.67
N ALA A 67 29.91 -7.34 2.06
CA ALA A 67 31.11 -6.63 2.51
C ALA A 67 30.90 -5.94 3.86
N GLN A 68 29.70 -5.43 4.11
CA GLN A 68 29.31 -4.75 5.34
C GLN A 68 29.05 -5.74 6.48
N ARG A 69 28.53 -6.92 6.13
CA ARG A 69 28.35 -8.05 7.04
C ARG A 69 29.69 -8.65 7.49
N ARG A 70 30.65 -8.85 6.58
CA ARG A 70 32.00 -9.27 6.99
C ARG A 70 32.69 -8.20 7.84
N ALA A 71 32.47 -6.92 7.55
CA ALA A 71 33.00 -5.85 8.40
C ALA A 71 32.44 -5.90 9.83
N SER A 72 31.19 -6.32 10.04
CA SER A 72 30.58 -6.42 11.37
C SER A 72 31.18 -7.55 12.23
N GLU A 73 31.58 -8.67 11.63
CA GLU A 73 32.19 -9.81 12.32
C GLU A 73 33.60 -9.53 12.88
N TYR A 74 34.35 -8.60 12.25
CA TYR A 74 35.73 -8.27 12.64
C TYR A 74 35.87 -6.96 13.45
N MET A 75 34.78 -6.24 13.73
CA MET A 75 34.84 -4.90 14.31
C MET A 75 34.34 -4.87 15.76
N GLN A 76 35.26 -4.75 16.70
CA GLN A 76 35.04 -4.07 17.97
C GLN A 76 36.14 -3.00 18.13
N PRO A 77 35.85 -1.74 18.55
CA PRO A 77 34.64 -1.24 19.22
C PRO A 77 33.91 -0.06 18.51
N ASN A 78 34.25 0.30 17.27
CA ASN A 78 33.84 1.59 16.69
C ASN A 78 32.61 1.54 15.74
N TRP A 79 31.53 0.90 16.19
CA TRP A 79 30.29 0.67 15.41
C TRP A 79 29.68 1.96 14.85
N ASP A 80 29.57 3.00 15.67
CA ASP A 80 28.90 4.26 15.30
C ASP A 80 29.61 5.03 14.17
N THR A 81 30.94 4.91 14.07
CA THR A 81 31.74 5.72 13.13
C THR A 81 31.77 5.14 11.72
N ILE A 82 31.58 3.82 11.56
CA ILE A 82 31.78 3.11 10.29
C ILE A 82 30.45 2.59 9.70
N LEU A 83 29.48 2.19 10.54
CA LEU A 83 28.20 1.66 10.08
C LEU A 83 27.10 2.71 9.91
N GLY A 84 27.21 3.88 10.52
CA GLY A 84 26.25 4.98 10.35
C GLY A 84 25.91 5.35 8.89
N PRO A 85 26.86 5.30 7.92
CA PRO A 85 26.58 5.53 6.51
C PRO A 85 26.14 4.28 5.72
N LEU A 86 26.37 3.08 6.25
CA LEU A 86 26.20 1.81 5.52
C LEU A 86 24.94 1.06 5.99
N CYS A 87 24.54 1.19 7.25
CA CYS A 87 23.40 0.52 7.87
C CYS A 87 22.23 1.46 8.06
N VAL A 88 21.03 0.95 7.82
CA VAL A 88 19.77 1.66 8.13
C VAL A 88 19.12 0.98 9.33
N PRO A 89 18.58 1.73 10.31
CA PRO A 89 17.79 1.15 11.39
C PRO A 89 16.65 0.30 10.85
N LEU A 90 16.41 -0.88 11.44
CA LEU A 90 15.36 -1.79 10.99
C LEU A 90 13.98 -1.11 10.96
N VAL A 91 13.71 -0.26 11.95
CA VAL A 91 12.46 0.50 12.05
C VAL A 91 12.28 1.44 10.86
N ASP A 92 13.33 2.14 10.44
CA ASP A 92 13.26 3.08 9.32
C ASP A 92 13.05 2.34 8.00
N ARG A 93 13.78 1.23 7.80
CA ARG A 93 13.61 0.38 6.62
C ARG A 93 12.21 -0.21 6.55
N PHE A 94 11.70 -0.74 7.65
CA PHE A 94 10.36 -1.31 7.72
C PHE A 94 9.29 -0.24 7.49
N THR A 95 9.45 0.95 8.08
CA THR A 95 8.54 2.09 7.87
C THR A 95 8.52 2.53 6.40
N SER A 96 9.69 2.62 5.75
CA SER A 96 9.77 2.94 4.32
C SER A 96 9.05 1.90 3.47
N LEU A 97 9.27 0.62 3.76
CA LEU A 97 8.62 -0.47 3.05
C LEU A 97 7.09 -0.40 3.17
N LEU A 98 6.58 -0.16 4.37
CA LEU A 98 5.14 -0.03 4.59
C LEU A 98 4.54 1.16 3.82
N LYS A 99 5.27 2.28 3.74
CA LYS A 99 4.86 3.43 2.92
C LYS A 99 4.81 3.08 1.43
N ASP A 100 5.80 2.36 0.91
CA ASP A 100 5.84 1.96 -0.49
C ASP A 100 4.71 0.97 -0.84
N ILE A 101 4.44 0.01 0.04
CA ILE A 101 3.31 -0.93 -0.09
C ILE A 101 1.99 -0.17 -0.10
N HIS A 102 1.83 0.81 0.80
CA HIS A 102 0.64 1.65 0.85
C HIS A 102 0.45 2.44 -0.45
N VAL A 103 1.50 3.07 -0.98
CA VAL A 103 1.44 3.80 -2.25
C VAL A 103 1.04 2.89 -3.41
N ALA A 104 1.66 1.70 -3.53
CA ALA A 104 1.33 0.74 -4.57
C ALA A 104 -0.11 0.21 -4.44
N SER A 105 -0.57 -0.04 -3.21
CA SER A 105 -1.93 -0.50 -2.93
C SER A 105 -2.97 0.58 -3.26
N CYS A 106 -2.72 1.84 -2.88
CA CYS A 106 -3.56 2.98 -3.24
C CYS A 106 -3.63 3.18 -4.76
N ALA A 107 -2.51 3.07 -5.47
CA ALA A 107 -2.49 3.18 -6.93
C ALA A 107 -3.33 2.08 -7.60
N TYR A 108 -3.18 0.83 -7.15
CA TYR A 108 -3.98 -0.30 -7.65
C TYR A 108 -5.47 -0.14 -7.36
N TYR A 109 -5.81 0.28 -6.13
CA TYR A 109 -7.20 0.48 -5.72
C TYR A 109 -7.86 1.63 -6.50
N LYS A 110 -7.12 2.72 -6.74
CA LYS A 110 -7.55 3.83 -7.59
C LYS A 110 -7.91 3.35 -9.00
N GLU A 111 -7.02 2.59 -9.63
CA GLU A 111 -7.26 2.06 -10.98
C GLU A 111 -8.44 1.09 -11.01
N THR A 112 -8.60 0.28 -9.96
CA THR A 112 -9.74 -0.63 -9.81
C THR A 112 -11.06 0.13 -9.74
N LEU A 113 -11.14 1.19 -8.92
CA LEU A 113 -12.33 2.03 -8.83
C LEU A 113 -12.67 2.72 -10.15
N LEU A 114 -11.67 3.30 -10.82
CA LEU A 114 -11.88 3.93 -12.13
C LEU A 114 -12.41 2.94 -13.16
N ASN A 115 -11.85 1.72 -13.20
CA ASN A 115 -12.32 0.66 -14.09
C ASN A 115 -13.72 0.16 -13.74
N ASP A 116 -14.05 0.07 -12.44
CA ASP A 116 -15.40 -0.27 -11.99
C ASP A 116 -16.43 0.78 -12.43
N ILE A 117 -16.11 2.08 -12.31
CA ILE A 117 -16.98 3.16 -12.78
C ILE A 117 -17.16 3.09 -14.30
N ARG A 118 -16.06 2.95 -15.07
CA ARG A 118 -16.12 2.82 -16.54
C ARG A 118 -17.01 1.64 -16.95
N ARG A 119 -16.77 0.46 -16.36
CA ARG A 119 -17.55 -0.75 -16.64
C ARG A 119 -19.02 -0.60 -16.24
N ALA A 120 -19.31 0.09 -15.14
CA ALA A 120 -20.68 0.35 -14.73
C ALA A 120 -21.41 1.22 -15.77
N ARG A 121 -20.78 2.30 -16.25
CA ARG A 121 -21.33 3.16 -17.31
C ARG A 121 -21.49 2.44 -18.65
N GLU A 122 -20.64 1.47 -18.97
CA GLU A 122 -20.79 0.68 -20.20
C GLU A 122 -21.97 -0.29 -20.12
N LYS A 123 -22.17 -0.90 -18.95
CA LYS A 123 -23.11 -2.02 -18.76
C LYS A 123 -24.52 -1.60 -18.33
N TYR A 124 -24.64 -0.52 -17.55
CA TYR A 124 -25.90 -0.13 -16.91
C TYR A 124 -26.38 1.25 -17.39
N ARG A 125 -27.69 1.51 -17.21
CA ARG A 125 -28.36 2.77 -17.54
C ARG A 125 -29.41 3.11 -16.47
N GLY A 126 -29.77 4.39 -16.34
CA GLY A 126 -30.82 4.88 -15.43
C GLY A 126 -30.64 4.37 -13.98
N ASP A 127 -31.74 3.97 -13.35
CA ASP A 127 -31.77 3.42 -11.98
C ASP A 127 -30.78 2.27 -11.72
N ALA A 128 -30.54 1.42 -12.72
CA ALA A 128 -29.60 0.32 -12.55
C ALA A 128 -28.16 0.84 -12.42
N LEU A 129 -27.82 1.90 -13.16
CA LEU A 129 -26.53 2.57 -13.03
C LEU A 129 -26.44 3.32 -11.70
N ALA A 130 -27.51 4.01 -11.27
CA ALA A 130 -27.55 4.68 -9.97
C ALA A 130 -27.22 3.72 -8.81
N LYS A 131 -27.84 2.53 -8.81
CA LYS A 131 -27.59 1.49 -7.81
C LYS A 131 -26.16 0.98 -7.82
N GLU A 132 -25.59 0.77 -9.00
CA GLU A 132 -24.20 0.30 -9.11
C GLU A 132 -23.19 1.39 -8.70
N LEU A 133 -23.45 2.66 -9.04
CA LEU A 133 -22.63 3.79 -8.60
C LEU A 133 -22.68 3.96 -7.07
N ALA A 134 -23.84 3.80 -6.44
CA ALA A 134 -23.96 3.82 -4.98
C ALA A 134 -23.14 2.70 -4.32
N ARG A 135 -23.14 1.50 -4.91
CA ARG A 135 -22.32 0.36 -4.46
C ARG A 135 -20.82 0.65 -4.58
N ILE A 136 -20.41 1.30 -5.66
CA ILE A 136 -19.01 1.72 -5.86
C ILE A 136 -18.64 2.82 -4.85
N LYS A 137 -19.49 3.84 -4.67
CA LYS A 137 -19.27 4.94 -3.71
C LYS A 137 -19.01 4.44 -2.29
N LEU A 138 -19.79 3.47 -1.82
CA LEU A 138 -19.62 2.90 -0.48
C LEU A 138 -18.22 2.31 -0.23
N ARG A 139 -17.57 1.79 -1.29
CA ARG A 139 -16.19 1.29 -1.19
C ARG A 139 -15.19 2.45 -1.07
N THR A 140 -15.49 3.57 -1.72
CA THR A 140 -14.67 4.79 -1.74
C THR A 140 -14.70 5.58 -0.44
N ASP A 141 -15.75 5.43 0.38
CA ASP A 141 -15.90 6.15 1.67
C ASP A 141 -14.84 5.73 2.73
N ASN A 142 -13.99 4.74 2.42
CA ASN A 142 -12.78 4.41 3.19
C ASN A 142 -11.60 5.25 2.68
N THR A 143 -11.35 6.36 3.36
CA THR A 143 -10.78 7.64 2.90
C THR A 143 -9.31 7.73 2.46
N GLU A 144 -8.61 6.65 2.11
CA GLU A 144 -7.18 6.76 1.71
C GLU A 144 -6.94 6.89 0.19
N VAL A 145 -7.95 6.62 -0.64
CA VAL A 145 -7.76 6.51 -2.12
C VAL A 145 -8.60 7.49 -2.92
N LEU A 146 -9.24 8.45 -2.27
CA LEU A 146 -10.12 9.40 -2.95
C LEU A 146 -9.30 10.48 -3.67
N THR A 147 -9.35 10.47 -5.00
CA THR A 147 -8.64 11.43 -5.86
C THR A 147 -9.61 12.18 -6.78
N SER A 148 -9.18 13.35 -7.27
CA SER A 148 -9.98 14.23 -8.14
C SER A 148 -10.59 13.51 -9.34
N ASP A 149 -9.84 12.65 -10.00
CA ASP A 149 -10.30 11.89 -11.17
C ASP A 149 -11.40 10.87 -10.83
N ILE A 150 -11.36 10.21 -9.66
CA ILE A 150 -12.46 9.36 -9.20
C ILE A 150 -13.72 10.21 -9.00
N VAL A 151 -13.61 11.34 -8.30
CA VAL A 151 -14.73 12.24 -8.04
C VAL A 151 -15.33 12.75 -9.34
N ILE A 152 -14.52 13.21 -10.29
CA ILE A 152 -14.99 13.66 -11.61
C ILE A 152 -15.69 12.53 -12.35
N ASN A 153 -15.14 11.31 -12.35
CA ASN A 153 -15.77 10.18 -13.04
C ASN A 153 -17.13 9.83 -12.40
N LEU A 154 -17.26 9.90 -11.08
CA LEU A 154 -18.54 9.74 -10.40
C LEU A 154 -19.53 10.86 -10.78
N LEU A 155 -19.12 12.13 -10.73
CA LEU A 155 -19.94 13.29 -11.10
C LEU A 155 -20.43 13.20 -12.55
N LEU A 156 -19.55 12.81 -13.48
CA LEU A 156 -19.93 12.59 -14.87
C LEU A 156 -20.93 11.42 -15.02
N SER A 157 -20.76 10.35 -14.24
CA SER A 157 -21.66 9.19 -14.26
C SER A 157 -23.05 9.54 -13.74
N TYR A 158 -23.14 10.29 -12.64
CA TYR A 158 -24.42 10.78 -12.11
C TYR A 158 -25.09 11.75 -13.08
N ARG A 159 -24.31 12.61 -13.75
CA ARG A 159 -24.82 13.52 -14.78
C ARG A 159 -25.45 12.79 -15.97
N GLU A 160 -24.88 11.65 -16.40
CA GLU A 160 -25.44 10.84 -17.50
C GLU A 160 -26.84 10.31 -17.20
N ILE A 161 -27.16 10.08 -15.93
CA ILE A 161 -28.47 9.62 -15.47
C ILE A 161 -29.31 10.73 -14.84
N GLN A 162 -28.87 11.99 -14.96
CA GLN A 162 -29.54 13.18 -14.41
C GLN A 162 -29.79 13.10 -12.90
N ASP A 163 -28.94 12.39 -12.16
CA ASP A 163 -29.02 12.27 -10.70
C ASP A 163 -28.25 13.42 -10.02
N TYR A 164 -28.82 14.62 -10.11
CA TYR A 164 -28.20 15.84 -9.58
C TYR A 164 -28.14 15.86 -8.05
N ASP A 165 -29.10 15.21 -7.37
CA ASP A 165 -29.09 15.05 -5.91
C ASP A 165 -27.87 14.23 -5.45
N ALA A 166 -27.55 13.13 -6.13
CA ALA A 166 -26.34 12.37 -5.84
C ALA A 166 -25.05 13.16 -6.11
N MET A 167 -25.03 14.01 -7.14
CA MET A 167 -23.89 14.91 -7.41
C MET A 167 -23.68 15.91 -6.27
N VAL A 168 -24.75 16.59 -5.83
CA VAL A 168 -24.70 17.56 -4.74
C VAL A 168 -24.23 16.89 -3.45
N LYS A 169 -24.88 15.77 -3.07
CA LYS A 169 -24.50 15.00 -1.87
C LYS A 169 -23.06 14.52 -1.91
N LEU A 170 -22.54 14.14 -3.08
CA LEU A 170 -21.15 13.73 -3.21
C LEU A 170 -20.20 14.88 -2.84
N VAL A 171 -20.40 16.07 -3.41
CA VAL A 171 -19.51 17.22 -3.17
C VAL A 171 -19.65 17.73 -1.73
N GLU A 172 -20.86 17.82 -1.19
CA GLU A 172 -21.08 18.19 0.21
C GLU A 172 -20.41 17.20 1.17
N THR A 173 -20.44 15.89 0.85
CA THR A 173 -19.70 14.89 1.66
C THR A 173 -18.20 15.17 1.65
N LEU A 174 -17.63 15.57 0.51
CA LEU A 174 -16.20 15.92 0.41
C LEU A 174 -15.85 17.15 1.26
N GLU A 175 -16.71 18.17 1.28
CA GLU A 175 -16.52 19.38 2.09
C GLU A 175 -16.54 19.10 3.59
N MET A 176 -17.27 18.06 4.02
CA MET A 176 -17.33 17.63 5.41
C MET A 176 -16.10 16.82 5.86
N LEU A 177 -15.26 16.34 4.94
CA LEU A 177 -14.08 15.56 5.28
C LEU A 177 -12.94 16.48 5.72
N PRO A 178 -12.36 16.26 6.93
CA PRO A 178 -11.22 17.05 7.37
C PRO A 178 -10.04 16.83 6.42
N THR A 179 -9.28 17.89 6.14
CA THR A 179 -8.07 17.85 5.27
C THR A 179 -8.30 17.48 3.81
N CYS A 180 -9.55 17.34 3.34
CA CYS A 180 -9.86 17.09 1.92
C CYS A 180 -9.99 18.42 1.16
N ASP A 181 -9.10 18.68 0.20
CA ASP A 181 -9.13 19.87 -0.66
C ASP A 181 -9.81 19.62 -2.02
N LEU A 182 -10.39 18.43 -2.22
CA LEU A 182 -10.98 18.05 -3.50
C LEU A 182 -12.18 18.91 -3.86
N ALA A 183 -13.06 19.21 -2.91
CA ALA A 183 -14.22 20.07 -3.13
C ALA A 183 -13.81 21.49 -3.56
N ASP A 184 -12.59 21.93 -3.22
CA ASP A 184 -12.10 23.25 -3.58
C ASP A 184 -11.63 23.38 -5.03
N GLN A 185 -11.43 22.26 -5.72
CA GLN A 185 -10.91 22.22 -7.07
C GLN A 185 -11.95 22.76 -8.09
N HIS A 186 -11.48 23.60 -9.01
CA HIS A 186 -12.32 24.32 -9.97
C HIS A 186 -13.21 23.40 -10.82
N ASN A 187 -12.70 22.22 -11.21
CA ASN A 187 -13.42 21.21 -11.97
C ASN A 187 -14.61 20.62 -11.17
N ILE A 188 -14.39 20.31 -9.89
CA ILE A 188 -15.42 19.78 -9.00
C ILE A 188 -16.47 20.87 -8.73
N LYS A 189 -16.03 22.10 -8.41
CA LYS A 189 -16.92 23.27 -8.25
C LYS A 189 -17.78 23.54 -9.48
N PHE A 190 -17.23 23.39 -10.68
CA PHE A 190 -17.99 23.53 -11.93
C PHE A 190 -19.13 22.51 -12.02
N HIS A 191 -18.85 21.23 -11.75
CA HIS A 191 -19.86 20.17 -11.76
C HIS A 191 -20.87 20.32 -10.63
N TYR A 192 -20.44 20.79 -9.46
CA TYR A 192 -21.31 21.08 -8.33
C TYR A 192 -22.29 22.21 -8.64
N ALA A 193 -21.79 23.35 -9.11
CA ALA A 193 -22.61 24.48 -9.52
C ALA A 193 -23.60 24.08 -10.63
N PHE A 194 -23.19 23.23 -11.57
CA PHE A 194 -24.10 22.70 -12.59
C PHE A 194 -25.26 21.90 -11.98
N ALA A 195 -25.01 21.08 -10.96
CA ALA A 195 -26.05 20.26 -10.32
C ALA A 195 -27.00 21.07 -9.41
N LEU A 196 -26.59 22.27 -8.98
CA LEU A 196 -27.40 23.18 -8.16
C LEU A 196 -28.38 24.04 -8.97
N ASN A 197 -28.20 24.14 -10.30
CA ASN A 197 -29.08 24.90 -11.19
C ASN A 197 -30.18 24.03 -11.78
#